data_AF-A0A445B733-F1
#
_entry.id   AF-A0A445B733-F1
#
_cell.length_a   1.000
_cell.length_b   1.000
_cell.length_c   1.000
_cell.angle_alpha   90.00
_cell.angle_beta   90.00
_cell.angle_gamma   90.00
#
_symmetry.space_group_name_H-M   'P 1'
#
loop_
_entity.id
_entity.type
_entity.pdbx_description
1 polymer ?
#
loop_
_entity_poly.entity_id
_entity_poly.type
_entity_poly.pdbx_seq_one_letter_code
_entity_poly.pdbx_strand_id
1 'polypeptide(L)'
;MSLERSEVIRAVIVRTCKELKRSNGMIIQYDDNAAVVIDQEGNPKGTRIFGAIARELRQLNFTKIVSLAPEDTIADIITSIRNADMNGRGTVLIPCTNITKNIAKMLLREGFIENVRKHREGGNLFLVLTLPYRRNRKGSSKMRLNLKRIGTPGLRIYSNYQQIPRILGGMGIVIISTSRGIMTDREARLERIGREVLCYIW
;
A
#
# COMPACT_ATOMS: atom_id res chain seq x y z
N MET A 1 15.93 -25.86 -2.97
CA MET A 1 15.22 -27.10 -3.30
C MET A 1 14.38 -26.81 -4.53
N SER A 2 14.62 -27.49 -5.65
CA SER A 2 13.86 -27.35 -6.90
C SER A 2 12.53 -28.10 -6.78
N LEU A 3 11.43 -27.49 -7.22
CA LEU A 3 10.14 -28.16 -7.36
C LEU A 3 10.20 -29.05 -8.60
N GLU A 4 9.74 -30.29 -8.50
CA GLU A 4 9.68 -31.19 -9.65
C GLU A 4 8.38 -30.99 -10.45
N ARG A 5 8.46 -31.24 -11.76
CA ARG A 5 7.30 -31.14 -12.64
C ARG A 5 6.28 -32.21 -12.23
N SER A 6 5.02 -31.78 -12.03
CA SER A 6 3.90 -32.63 -11.58
C SER A 6 3.94 -33.06 -10.09
N GLU A 7 4.78 -32.46 -9.26
CA GLU A 7 4.74 -32.64 -7.81
C GLU A 7 3.46 -32.03 -7.22
N VAL A 8 2.73 -32.81 -6.40
CA VAL A 8 1.57 -32.30 -5.65
C VAL A 8 2.07 -31.66 -4.37
N ILE A 9 1.87 -30.34 -4.26
CA ILE A 9 2.36 -29.53 -3.15
C ILE A 9 1.22 -28.85 -2.39
N ARG A 10 1.42 -28.61 -1.10
CA ARG A 10 0.50 -27.80 -0.29
C ARG A 10 0.87 -26.33 -0.46
N ALA A 11 -0.16 -25.47 -0.56
CA ALA A 11 0.04 -24.02 -0.64
C ALA A 11 -1.01 -23.30 0.19
N VAL A 12 -0.63 -22.15 0.74
CA VAL A 12 -1.52 -21.22 1.44
C VAL A 12 -1.81 -20.06 0.50
N ILE A 13 -3.08 -19.81 0.22
CA ILE A 13 -3.49 -18.64 -0.56
C ILE A 13 -3.28 -17.40 0.31
N VAL A 14 -2.46 -16.46 -0.18
CA VAL A 14 -2.04 -15.27 0.57
C VAL A 14 -2.58 -13.97 -0.03
N ARG A 15 -2.92 -13.96 -1.31
CA ARG A 15 -3.56 -12.82 -1.96
C ARG A 15 -4.65 -13.33 -2.86
N THR A 16 -5.76 -12.62 -2.87
CA THR A 16 -6.88 -12.91 -3.75
C THR A 16 -7.37 -11.64 -4.41
N CYS A 17 -7.69 -11.73 -5.70
CA CYS A 17 -8.49 -10.73 -6.40
C CYS A 17 -9.91 -10.67 -5.84
N LYS A 18 -10.37 -11.74 -5.19
CA LYS A 18 -11.63 -11.77 -4.46
C LYS A 18 -11.49 -11.00 -3.14
N GLU A 19 -12.50 -10.23 -2.80
CA GLU A 19 -12.54 -9.45 -1.56
C GLU A 19 -12.60 -10.34 -0.31
N LEU A 20 -11.75 -10.05 0.67
CA LEU A 20 -11.74 -10.66 2.01
C LEU A 20 -12.20 -9.63 3.05
N LYS A 21 -13.32 -9.90 3.75
CA LYS A 21 -13.85 -9.02 4.80
C LYS A 21 -13.32 -9.43 6.17
N ARG A 22 -12.82 -8.46 6.93
CA ARG A 22 -12.31 -8.62 8.31
C ARG A 22 -13.39 -8.31 9.34
N SER A 23 -13.23 -8.84 10.55
CA SER A 23 -14.12 -8.60 11.69
C SER A 23 -14.24 -7.14 12.09
N ASN A 24 -13.16 -6.35 11.94
CA ASN A 24 -13.17 -4.89 12.15
C ASN A 24 -13.76 -4.10 10.98
N GLY A 25 -14.50 -4.77 10.10
CA GLY A 25 -15.07 -4.21 8.88
C GLY A 25 -14.10 -4.17 7.71
N MET A 26 -12.78 -3.95 7.89
CA MET A 26 -11.82 -3.74 6.78
C MET A 26 -11.92 -4.81 5.69
N ILE A 27 -11.81 -4.42 4.42
CA ILE A 27 -11.86 -5.35 3.30
C ILE A 27 -10.49 -5.34 2.64
N ILE A 28 -9.96 -6.51 2.31
CA ILE A 28 -8.69 -6.67 1.61
C ILE A 28 -8.99 -7.20 0.21
N GLN A 29 -8.48 -6.52 -0.80
CA GLN A 29 -8.49 -7.02 -2.17
C GLN A 29 -7.13 -6.72 -2.81
N TYR A 30 -6.63 -7.68 -3.58
CA TYR A 30 -5.38 -7.54 -4.33
C TYR A 30 -5.67 -7.45 -5.82
N ASP A 31 -4.71 -6.90 -6.57
CA ASP A 31 -4.79 -6.87 -8.04
C ASP A 31 -4.55 -8.26 -8.66
N ASP A 32 -3.83 -9.14 -7.95
CA ASP A 32 -3.53 -10.52 -8.35
C ASP A 32 -3.91 -11.57 -7.29
N ASN A 33 -3.87 -12.83 -7.71
CA ASN A 33 -3.89 -13.97 -6.80
C ASN A 33 -2.45 -14.42 -6.55
N ALA A 34 -2.11 -14.72 -5.31
CA ALA A 34 -0.82 -15.29 -4.95
C ALA A 34 -0.98 -16.35 -3.87
N ALA A 35 -0.16 -17.40 -3.95
CA ALA A 35 -0.09 -18.47 -2.96
C ALA A 35 1.36 -18.71 -2.56
N VAL A 36 1.57 -19.10 -1.30
CA VAL A 36 2.87 -19.51 -0.77
C VAL A 36 2.87 -21.03 -0.64
N VAL A 37 3.81 -21.68 -1.33
CA VAL A 37 4.04 -23.11 -1.19
C VAL A 37 4.57 -23.39 0.22
N ILE A 38 4.06 -24.44 0.85
CA ILE A 38 4.46 -24.87 2.19
C ILE A 38 4.87 -26.34 2.21
N ASP A 39 5.74 -26.70 3.15
CA ASP A 39 6.02 -28.10 3.46
C ASP A 39 4.95 -28.73 4.38
N GLN A 40 5.18 -29.96 4.82
CA GLN A 40 4.26 -30.69 5.70
C GLN A 40 4.19 -30.07 7.11
N GLU A 41 5.22 -29.34 7.52
CA GLU A 41 5.38 -28.68 8.82
C GLU A 41 4.87 -27.22 8.81
N GLY A 42 4.38 -26.74 7.66
CA GLY A 42 3.85 -25.39 7.46
C GLY A 42 4.92 -24.31 7.24
N ASN A 43 6.18 -24.67 6.99
CA ASN A 43 7.21 -23.70 6.64
C ASN A 43 7.07 -23.30 5.15
N PRO A 44 7.28 -22.00 4.81
CA PRO A 44 7.24 -21.57 3.42
C PRO A 44 8.43 -22.10 2.62
N LYS A 45 8.16 -22.67 1.46
CA LYS A 45 9.18 -22.96 0.43
C LYS A 45 9.37 -21.70 -0.42
N GLY A 46 10.30 -20.82 0.00
CA GLY A 46 10.67 -19.61 -0.75
C GLY A 46 10.73 -18.35 0.10
N THR A 47 10.60 -17.19 -0.55
CA THR A 47 10.66 -15.88 0.12
C THR A 47 9.40 -15.66 0.98
N ARG A 48 9.59 -15.30 2.24
CA ARG A 48 8.51 -14.87 3.13
C ARG A 48 7.77 -13.67 2.54
N ILE A 49 6.49 -13.56 2.83
CA ILE A 49 5.65 -12.51 2.25
C ILE A 49 5.47 -11.33 3.19
N PHE A 50 5.18 -10.18 2.56
CA PHE A 50 4.94 -8.91 3.22
C PHE A 50 3.53 -8.41 2.93
N GLY A 51 3.04 -7.52 3.80
CA GLY A 51 1.87 -6.68 3.56
C GLY A 51 0.64 -7.06 4.38
N ALA A 52 -0.49 -6.46 4.00
CA ALA A 52 -1.72 -6.45 4.80
C ALA A 52 -2.21 -7.81 5.33
N ILE A 53 -1.95 -8.95 4.68
CA ILE A 53 -2.43 -10.26 5.16
C ILE A 53 -1.66 -10.87 6.34
N ALA A 54 -0.60 -10.20 6.81
CA ALA A 54 0.23 -10.67 7.92
C ALA A 54 -0.60 -10.98 9.17
N ARG A 55 -1.66 -10.22 9.42
CA ARG A 55 -2.55 -10.44 10.57
C ARG A 55 -3.30 -11.77 10.48
N GLU A 56 -3.88 -12.06 9.32
CA GLU A 56 -4.65 -13.28 9.07
C GLU A 56 -3.75 -14.52 9.16
N LEU A 57 -2.53 -14.45 8.62
CA LEU A 57 -1.59 -15.57 8.73
C LEU A 57 -1.15 -15.84 10.16
N ARG A 58 -0.95 -14.79 10.97
CA ARG A 58 -0.66 -14.95 12.39
C ARG A 58 -1.83 -15.62 13.12
N GLN A 59 -3.07 -15.24 12.81
CA GLN A 59 -4.28 -15.85 13.41
C GLN A 59 -4.48 -17.31 12.99
N LEU A 60 -4.12 -17.66 11.76
CA LEU A 60 -4.24 -19.02 11.22
C LEU A 60 -2.97 -19.87 11.47
N ASN A 61 -2.09 -19.47 12.40
CA ASN A 61 -0.85 -20.16 12.76
C ASN A 61 0.19 -20.34 11.64
N PHE A 62 0.10 -19.55 10.56
CA PHE A 62 1.08 -19.49 9.48
C PHE A 62 2.13 -18.38 9.70
N THR A 63 2.54 -18.18 10.95
CA THR A 63 3.49 -17.12 11.34
C THR A 63 4.82 -17.20 10.58
N LYS A 64 5.27 -18.41 10.25
CA LYS A 64 6.53 -18.67 9.53
C LYS A 64 6.53 -18.16 8.09
N ILE A 65 5.34 -17.97 7.49
CA ILE A 65 5.15 -17.42 6.15
C ILE A 65 5.34 -15.91 6.14
N VAL A 66 5.03 -15.25 7.27
CA VAL A 66 5.13 -13.81 7.42
C VAL A 66 6.59 -13.43 7.62
N SER A 67 7.06 -12.47 6.83
CA SER A 67 8.39 -11.92 7.04
C SER A 67 8.44 -11.11 8.34
N LEU A 68 9.50 -11.33 9.12
CA LEU A 68 9.86 -10.44 10.23
C LEU A 68 10.59 -9.18 9.74
N ALA A 69 11.00 -9.14 8.47
CA ALA A 69 11.61 -7.95 7.91
C ALA A 69 10.58 -6.80 7.86
N PRO A 70 11.04 -5.54 7.87
CA PRO A 70 10.16 -4.38 7.92
C PRO A 70 9.11 -4.43 6.80
N GLU A 71 7.83 -4.33 7.16
CA GLU A 71 6.70 -4.28 6.22
C GLU A 71 6.87 -3.06 5.29
N ASP A 72 6.55 -3.21 3.98
CA ASP A 72 6.53 -2.07 3.05
C ASP A 72 5.34 -1.16 3.43
N THR A 73 5.63 -0.24 4.34
CA THR A 73 4.65 0.70 4.89
C THR A 73 3.94 1.49 3.78
N ILE A 74 4.61 1.76 2.67
CA ILE A 74 4.04 2.52 1.54
C ILE A 74 3.04 1.65 0.78
N ALA A 75 3.38 0.39 0.52
CA ALA A 75 2.46 -0.55 -0.09
C ALA A 75 1.20 -0.74 0.77
N ASP A 76 1.36 -0.85 2.09
CA ASP A 76 0.22 -1.02 3.01
C ASP A 76 -0.69 0.21 3.04
N ILE A 77 -0.15 1.43 2.98
CA ILE A 77 -0.95 2.66 2.86
C ILE A 77 -1.74 2.64 1.54
N ILE A 78 -1.07 2.34 0.43
CA ILE A 78 -1.67 2.30 -0.90
C ILE A 78 -2.84 1.30 -0.95
N THR A 79 -2.60 0.08 -0.49
CA THR A 79 -3.63 -0.96 -0.43
C THR A 79 -4.78 -0.57 0.50
N SER A 80 -4.49 0.01 1.66
CA SER A 80 -5.52 0.43 2.62
C SER A 80 -6.43 1.53 2.05
N ILE A 81 -5.86 2.51 1.34
CA ILE A 81 -6.62 3.57 0.67
C ILE A 81 -7.47 3.02 -0.47
N ARG A 82 -6.87 2.21 -1.36
CA ARG A 82 -7.60 1.59 -2.49
C ARG A 82 -8.79 0.77 -2.01
N ASN A 83 -8.59 -0.03 -0.96
CA ASN A 83 -9.66 -0.85 -0.41
C ASN A 83 -10.79 -0.01 0.19
N ALA A 84 -10.51 1.10 0.86
CA ALA A 84 -11.56 1.97 1.38
C ALA A 84 -12.33 2.68 0.26
N ASP A 85 -11.64 3.17 -0.78
CA ASP A 85 -12.26 3.78 -1.95
C ASP A 85 -13.21 2.81 -2.66
N MET A 86 -12.74 1.59 -2.95
CA MET A 86 -13.53 0.54 -3.58
C MET A 86 -14.81 0.22 -2.81
N ASN A 87 -14.72 0.11 -1.48
CA ASN A 87 -15.86 -0.23 -0.63
C ASN A 87 -16.77 0.96 -0.29
N GLY A 88 -16.45 2.17 -0.75
CA GLY A 88 -17.21 3.37 -0.42
C GLY A 88 -17.17 3.75 1.04
N ARG A 89 -16.15 3.29 1.76
CA ARG A 89 -15.86 3.81 3.07
C ARG A 89 -15.12 5.12 2.90
N GLY A 90 -15.70 6.18 3.45
CA GLY A 90 -15.06 7.48 3.48
C GLY A 90 -13.85 7.55 4.41
N THR A 91 -13.48 6.48 5.13
CA THR A 91 -12.39 6.51 6.12
C THR A 91 -11.48 5.29 6.07
N VAL A 92 -10.18 5.52 6.27
CA VAL A 92 -9.10 4.51 6.37
C VAL A 92 -8.38 4.68 7.70
N LEU A 93 -8.04 3.59 8.37
CA LEU A 93 -7.21 3.59 9.58
C LEU A 93 -5.85 2.95 9.29
N ILE A 94 -4.76 3.68 9.55
CA ILE A 94 -3.38 3.21 9.36
C ILE A 94 -2.52 3.49 10.61
N PRO A 95 -1.46 2.69 10.88
CA PRO A 95 -0.52 2.98 11.96
C PRO A 95 0.18 4.34 11.79
N CYS A 96 0.40 5.03 12.90
CA CYS A 96 1.01 6.36 12.91
C CYS A 96 2.54 6.27 13.04
N THR A 97 3.25 6.43 11.92
CA THR A 97 4.71 6.50 11.82
C THR A 97 5.12 7.86 11.23
N ASN A 98 6.41 8.19 11.25
CA ASN A 98 6.88 9.44 10.63
C ASN A 98 6.64 9.44 9.11
N ILE A 99 6.82 8.28 8.46
CA ILE A 99 6.56 8.10 7.03
C ILE A 99 5.07 8.26 6.74
N THR A 100 4.18 7.58 7.50
CA THR A 100 2.74 7.64 7.24
C THR A 100 2.19 9.04 7.49
N LYS A 101 2.70 9.76 8.50
CA LYS A 101 2.36 11.17 8.74
C LYS A 101 2.74 12.06 7.56
N ASN A 102 3.95 11.91 7.01
CA ASN A 102 4.44 12.74 5.91
C ASN A 102 3.65 12.48 4.63
N ILE A 103 3.39 11.21 4.30
CA ILE A 103 2.56 10.84 3.15
C ILE A 103 1.14 11.36 3.34
N ALA A 104 0.51 11.17 4.51
CA ALA A 104 -0.84 11.65 4.77
C ALA A 104 -0.97 13.18 4.63
N LYS A 105 0.02 13.94 5.12
CA LYS A 105 0.07 15.41 4.94
C LYS A 105 0.16 15.80 3.48
N MET A 106 0.97 15.09 2.70
CA MET A 106 1.11 15.34 1.26
C MET A 106 -0.19 15.05 0.52
N LEU A 107 -0.84 13.91 0.80
CA LEU A 107 -2.12 13.56 0.20
C LEU A 107 -3.22 14.58 0.54
N LEU A 108 -3.20 15.12 1.76
CA LEU A 108 -4.10 16.20 2.18
C LEU A 108 -3.82 17.50 1.41
N ARG A 109 -2.54 17.89 1.28
CA ARG A 109 -2.13 19.11 0.58
C ARG A 109 -2.49 19.09 -0.91
N GLU A 110 -2.29 17.94 -1.56
CA GLU A 110 -2.61 17.75 -2.99
C GLU A 110 -4.11 17.48 -3.23
N GLY A 111 -4.93 17.42 -2.17
CA GLY A 111 -6.39 17.29 -2.26
C GLY A 111 -6.91 15.86 -2.53
N PHE A 112 -6.06 14.85 -2.42
CA PHE A 112 -6.47 13.43 -2.56
C PHE A 112 -7.20 12.89 -1.33
N ILE A 113 -7.01 13.52 -0.17
CA ILE A 113 -7.65 13.18 1.11
C ILE A 113 -8.30 14.45 1.66
N GLU A 114 -9.50 14.33 2.20
CA GLU A 114 -10.27 15.45 2.76
C GLU A 114 -9.81 15.83 4.18
N ASN A 115 -9.49 14.84 5.01
CA ASN A 115 -9.10 15.08 6.39
C ASN A 115 -8.16 13.99 6.93
N VAL A 116 -7.29 14.35 7.88
CA VAL A 116 -6.39 13.44 8.59
C VAL A 116 -6.52 13.68 10.09
N ARG A 117 -6.96 12.67 10.84
CA ARG A 117 -7.08 12.72 12.30
C ARG A 117 -6.14 11.73 12.96
N LYS A 118 -5.67 12.04 14.17
CA LYS A 118 -4.95 11.08 15.00
C LYS A 118 -5.96 10.37 15.90
N HIS A 119 -5.83 9.06 16.02
CA HIS A 119 -6.62 8.23 16.91
C HIS A 119 -5.69 7.39 17.78
N ARG A 120 -6.04 7.19 19.05
CA ARG A 120 -5.27 6.36 19.97
C ARG A 120 -6.18 5.23 20.45
N GLU A 121 -5.71 4.00 20.28
CA GLU A 121 -6.43 2.80 20.66
C GLU A 121 -5.45 1.84 21.36
N GLY A 122 -5.75 1.45 22.59
CA GLY A 122 -4.94 0.48 23.35
C GLY A 122 -3.45 0.83 23.50
N GLY A 123 -3.11 2.12 23.57
CA GLY A 123 -1.72 2.61 23.63
C GLY A 123 -1.03 2.80 22.26
N ASN A 124 -1.59 2.26 21.19
CA ASN A 124 -1.10 2.43 19.83
C ASN A 124 -1.69 3.69 19.17
N LEU A 125 -0.87 4.38 18.38
CA LEU A 125 -1.26 5.59 17.65
C LEU A 125 -1.58 5.25 16.19
N PHE A 126 -2.75 5.69 15.73
CA PHE A 126 -3.25 5.50 14.38
C PHE A 126 -3.57 6.85 13.71
N LEU A 127 -3.52 6.88 12.38
CA LEU A 127 -4.04 7.96 11.56
C LEU A 127 -5.34 7.50 10.91
N VAL A 128 -6.38 8.31 11.06
CA VAL A 128 -7.66 8.16 10.39
C VAL A 128 -7.67 9.13 9.20
N LEU A 129 -7.62 8.59 8.00
CA LEU A 129 -7.68 9.34 6.74
C LEU A 129 -9.11 9.37 6.24
N THR A 130 -9.63 10.53 5.87
CA THR A 130 -10.98 10.68 5.29
C THR A 130 -10.86 10.89 3.78
N LEU A 131 -11.37 9.94 3.00
CA LEU A 131 -11.36 10.00 1.54
C LEU A 131 -12.49 10.91 1.03
N PRO A 132 -12.23 11.73 0.00
CA PRO A 132 -13.22 12.67 -0.52
C PRO A 132 -14.42 11.93 -1.11
N TYR A 133 -15.62 12.27 -0.65
CA TYR A 133 -16.87 11.71 -1.18
C TYR A 133 -17.55 12.71 -2.14
N ARG A 134 -17.45 12.47 -3.46
CA ARG A 134 -18.17 13.27 -4.47
C ARG A 134 -19.47 12.57 -4.88
N ARG A 135 -20.61 13.14 -4.51
CA ARG A 135 -21.95 12.74 -4.97
C ARG A 135 -22.26 13.48 -6.29
N ASN A 136 -22.39 12.75 -7.38
CA ASN A 136 -22.85 13.33 -8.66
C ASN A 136 -24.38 13.15 -8.83
N ARG A 137 -25.06 14.17 -9.36
CA ARG A 137 -26.52 14.24 -9.56
C ARG A 137 -27.09 13.22 -10.57
N LYS A 138 -26.26 12.47 -11.32
CA LYS A 138 -26.68 11.48 -12.34
C LYS A 138 -26.15 10.06 -12.13
N GLY A 139 -25.70 9.76 -10.91
CA GLY A 139 -25.00 8.52 -10.57
C GLY A 139 -23.65 8.83 -9.92
N SER A 140 -23.30 8.06 -8.90
CA SER A 140 -22.10 8.26 -8.09
C SER A 140 -20.82 8.01 -8.90
N SER A 141 -20.32 9.02 -9.62
CA SER A 141 -18.94 8.99 -10.10
C SER A 141 -18.03 9.34 -8.93
N LYS A 142 -17.52 8.32 -8.24
CA LYS A 142 -16.34 8.49 -7.39
C LYS A 142 -15.17 8.78 -8.31
N MET A 143 -14.41 9.82 -8.02
CA MET A 143 -13.09 9.99 -8.62
C MET A 143 -12.23 8.84 -8.10
N ARG A 144 -12.02 7.82 -8.94
CA ARG A 144 -11.27 6.62 -8.57
C ARG A 144 -9.82 7.03 -8.35
N LEU A 145 -9.37 7.00 -7.11
CA LEU A 145 -7.99 7.32 -6.77
C LEU A 145 -7.11 6.13 -7.13
N ASN A 146 -6.25 6.30 -8.13
CA ASN A 146 -5.31 5.25 -8.54
C ASN A 146 -4.00 5.50 -7.82
N LEU A 147 -3.61 4.55 -6.98
CA LEU A 147 -2.30 4.53 -6.34
C LEU A 147 -1.52 3.31 -6.81
N LYS A 148 -0.32 3.53 -7.33
CA LYS A 148 0.56 2.46 -7.82
C LYS A 148 1.94 2.56 -7.15
N ARG A 149 2.34 1.48 -6.47
CA ARG A 149 3.69 1.32 -5.93
C ARG A 149 4.68 1.06 -7.07
N ILE A 150 5.83 1.73 -7.06
CA ILE A 150 6.85 1.65 -8.13
C ILE A 150 8.13 1.01 -7.59
N GLY A 151 8.84 1.66 -6.67
CA GLY A 151 9.89 0.97 -5.91
C GLY A 151 9.26 -0.13 -5.05
N THR A 152 9.99 -1.17 -4.72
CA THR A 152 9.64 -2.11 -3.65
C THR A 152 10.93 -2.44 -2.88
N PRO A 153 10.87 -2.99 -1.66
CA PRO A 153 12.08 -3.37 -0.93
C PRO A 153 13.02 -4.30 -1.73
N GLY A 154 12.47 -5.16 -2.58
CA GLY A 154 13.24 -6.04 -3.46
C GLY A 154 13.68 -5.43 -4.79
N LEU A 155 13.11 -4.30 -5.19
CA LEU A 155 13.46 -3.58 -6.44
C LEU A 155 13.26 -2.08 -6.24
N ARG A 156 14.32 -1.37 -5.87
CA ARG A 156 14.28 0.10 -5.69
C ARG A 156 14.51 0.78 -7.04
N ILE A 157 13.64 1.74 -7.35
CA ILE A 157 13.71 2.50 -8.59
C ILE A 157 14.22 3.90 -8.26
N TYR A 158 15.27 4.34 -8.96
CA TYR A 158 15.85 5.67 -8.79
C TYR A 158 15.67 6.50 -10.06
N SER A 159 15.49 7.81 -9.91
CA SER A 159 15.35 8.74 -11.03
C SER A 159 16.01 10.08 -10.69
N ASN A 160 16.74 10.64 -11.65
CA ASN A 160 17.26 12.00 -11.56
C ASN A 160 16.13 13.02 -11.77
N TYR A 161 16.27 14.24 -11.24
CA TYR A 161 15.21 15.26 -11.27
C TYR A 161 14.70 15.58 -12.70
N GLN A 162 15.58 15.50 -13.70
CA GLN A 162 15.25 15.71 -15.12
C GLN A 162 14.41 14.58 -15.71
N GLN A 163 14.57 13.36 -15.19
CA GLN A 163 13.96 12.14 -15.69
C GLN A 163 12.72 11.74 -14.89
N ILE A 164 12.32 12.52 -13.87
CA ILE A 164 11.10 12.24 -13.11
C ILE A 164 9.92 12.29 -14.08
N PRO A 165 9.11 11.22 -14.20
CA PRO A 165 7.98 11.20 -15.11
C PRO A 165 6.89 12.18 -14.66
N ARG A 166 6.15 12.73 -15.63
CA ARG A 166 4.92 13.51 -15.37
C ARG A 166 3.72 12.61 -15.59
N ILE A 167 2.94 12.37 -14.54
CA ILE A 167 1.75 11.52 -14.60
C ILE A 167 0.58 12.33 -15.14
N LEU A 168 -0.10 11.80 -16.18
CA LEU A 168 -1.26 12.44 -16.83
C LEU A 168 -1.05 13.93 -17.15
N GLY A 169 0.07 14.28 -17.79
CA GLY A 169 0.36 15.68 -18.15
C GLY A 169 0.59 16.61 -16.94
N GLY A 170 0.77 16.07 -15.73
CA GLY A 170 0.94 16.82 -14.49
C GLY A 170 -0.29 16.84 -13.59
N MET A 171 -1.39 16.18 -13.97
CA MET A 171 -2.57 16.02 -13.10
C MET A 171 -2.32 15.06 -11.95
N GLY A 172 -1.52 14.01 -12.18
CA GLY A 172 -1.09 13.09 -11.13
C GLY A 172 0.20 13.57 -10.45
N ILE A 173 0.50 12.98 -9.29
CA ILE A 173 1.73 13.23 -8.54
C ILE A 173 2.60 11.98 -8.51
N VAL A 174 3.91 12.19 -8.44
CA VAL A 174 4.87 11.15 -8.08
C VAL A 174 5.44 11.47 -6.71
N ILE A 175 5.42 10.48 -5.82
CA ILE A 175 6.03 10.58 -4.51
C ILE A 175 7.47 10.09 -4.59
N ILE A 176 8.41 10.92 -4.14
CA ILE A 176 9.86 10.66 -4.21
C ILE A 176 10.45 10.78 -2.82
N SER A 177 11.32 9.83 -2.46
CA SER A 177 12.13 9.88 -1.25
C SER A 177 13.50 10.43 -1.58
N THR A 178 13.83 11.62 -1.07
CA THR A 178 15.11 12.30 -1.28
C THR A 178 15.92 12.39 0.01
N SER A 179 17.15 12.93 -0.05
CA SER A 179 17.96 13.22 1.14
C SER A 179 17.34 14.27 2.07
N ARG A 180 16.39 15.09 1.57
CA ARG A 180 15.69 16.13 2.35
C ARG A 180 14.32 15.67 2.86
N GLY A 181 13.94 14.42 2.60
CA GLY A 181 12.67 13.84 3.00
C GLY A 181 11.82 13.39 1.82
N ILE A 182 10.55 13.08 2.12
CA ILE A 182 9.57 12.63 1.12
C ILE A 182 8.87 13.86 0.55
N MET A 183 8.85 14.00 -0.76
CA MET A 183 8.30 15.17 -1.48
C MET A 183 7.63 14.75 -2.80
N THR A 184 6.89 15.67 -3.42
CA THR A 184 6.28 15.45 -4.74
C THR A 184 7.28 15.65 -5.88
N ASP A 185 6.94 15.21 -7.08
CA ASP A 185 7.74 15.47 -8.28
C ASP A 185 7.86 16.94 -8.64
N ARG A 186 6.89 17.76 -8.26
CA ARG A 186 6.96 19.21 -8.47
C ARG A 186 8.03 19.81 -7.57
N GLU A 187 7.99 19.48 -6.28
CA GLU A 187 9.01 19.90 -5.30
C GLU A 187 10.40 19.39 -5.64
N ALA A 188 10.52 18.11 -6.01
CA ALA A 188 11.79 17.50 -6.39
C ALA A 188 12.42 18.18 -7.63
N ARG A 189 11.61 18.58 -8.62
CA ARG A 189 12.08 19.34 -9.78
C ARG A 189 12.49 20.76 -9.43
N LEU A 190 11.74 21.44 -8.55
CA LEU A 190 12.07 22.78 -8.07
C LEU A 190 13.40 22.79 -7.31
N GLU A 191 13.61 21.81 -6.43
CA GLU A 191 14.87 21.68 -5.69
C GLU A 191 16.01 21.06 -6.51
N ARG A 192 15.73 20.56 -7.72
CA ARG A 192 16.67 19.84 -8.59
C ARG A 192 17.29 18.60 -7.93
N ILE A 193 16.49 17.85 -7.17
CA ILE A 193 16.91 16.65 -6.45
C ILE A 193 16.11 15.45 -6.94
N GLY A 194 16.81 14.42 -7.41
CA GLY A 194 16.24 13.12 -7.75
C GLY A 194 16.83 12.02 -6.86
N ARG A 195 16.04 11.01 -6.53
CA ARG A 195 16.48 9.82 -5.79
C ARG A 195 15.47 8.69 -5.97
N GLU A 196 14.86 8.15 -4.91
CA GLU A 196 14.02 6.94 -5.00
C GLU A 196 12.57 7.30 -5.35
N VAL A 197 12.04 6.69 -6.41
CA VAL A 197 10.64 6.83 -6.83
C VAL A 197 9.79 5.83 -6.03
N LEU A 198 8.91 6.35 -5.18
CA LEU A 198 8.13 5.52 -4.28
C LEU A 198 6.84 5.03 -4.95
N CYS A 199 5.96 5.95 -5.33
CA CYS A 199 4.67 5.60 -5.91
C CYS A 199 4.12 6.74 -6.79
N TYR A 200 3.16 6.37 -7.61
CA TYR A 200 2.40 7.27 -8.48
C TYR A 200 0.95 7.34 -8.00
N ILE A 201 0.36 8.54 -8.08
CA ILE A 201 -1.02 8.80 -7.66
C ILE A 201 -1.72 9.65 -8.72
N TRP A 202 -2.90 9.24 -9.17
CA TRP A 202 -3.71 9.96 -10.17
C TRP A 202 -5.20 9.59 -10.16
#